data_AF-A0A5C7V9R5-F1
#
_entry.id   AF-A0A5C7V9R5-F1
#
_cell.length_a   1.000
_cell.length_b   1.000
_cell.length_c   1.000
_cell.angle_alpha   90.00
_cell.angle_beta   90.00
_cell.angle_gamma   90.00
#
_symmetry.space_group_name_H-M   'P 1'
#
loop_
_entity.id
_entity.type
_entity.pdbx_description
1 polymer ?
#
loop_
_entity_poly.entity_id
_entity_poly.type
_entity_poly.pdbx_seq_one_letter_code
_entity_poly.pdbx_strand_id
1 'polypeptide(L)'
;LGLNVVVKIMTPPGSVDVSGEVIKLRRAAPDYTIFHGYILAPIPEFITQGKQQGMTSKWMGTFWTMDSSTVMKMGEAGDGFMGVMPYRYYYDTSAKAPMLDKIRALRPEYQSTAYIQGFLAAMLFTEAAKRTLDAGKPLTGPNMKAALNSIKDFDTGGLIGVPITISGNSIPVGRVYRADMKAQKMVAASDWIKL
;
A
#
# COMPACT_ATOMS: atom_id res chain seq x y z
N LEU A 1 3.89 -9.09 19.67
CA LEU A 1 2.64 -9.37 18.91
C LEU A 1 2.14 -10.80 19.08
N GLY A 2 2.99 -11.81 19.38
CA GLY A 2 2.50 -13.17 19.69
C GLY A 2 1.77 -13.87 18.53
N LEU A 3 2.02 -13.44 17.29
CA LEU A 3 1.39 -13.98 16.09
C LEU A 3 2.16 -15.22 15.60
N ASN A 4 1.43 -16.24 15.16
CA ASN A 4 1.98 -17.46 14.59
C ASN A 4 1.66 -17.55 13.10
N VAL A 5 2.66 -17.90 12.27
CA VAL A 5 2.44 -18.21 10.86
C VAL A 5 2.00 -19.68 10.76
N VAL A 6 0.68 -19.90 10.70
CA VAL A 6 0.10 -21.26 10.74
C VAL A 6 0.14 -22.00 9.40
N VAL A 7 0.21 -21.26 8.28
CA VAL A 7 0.33 -21.84 6.93
C VAL A 7 0.98 -20.83 5.98
N LYS A 8 1.71 -21.33 4.98
CA LYS A 8 2.18 -20.55 3.83
C LYS A 8 1.69 -21.23 2.57
N ILE A 9 1.08 -20.45 1.69
CA ILE A 9 0.53 -20.92 0.43
C ILE A 9 1.17 -20.12 -0.69
N MET A 10 1.62 -20.81 -1.73
CA MET A 10 2.09 -20.19 -2.97
C MET A 10 1.23 -20.70 -4.12
N THR A 11 0.73 -19.78 -4.93
CA THR A 11 0.07 -20.13 -6.19
C THR A 11 1.04 -19.88 -7.35
N PRO A 12 1.04 -20.70 -8.40
CA PRO A 12 1.76 -20.38 -9.62
C PRO A 12 1.28 -19.05 -10.24
N PRO A 13 2.16 -18.26 -10.87
CA PRO A 13 1.73 -17.09 -11.64
C PRO A 13 0.68 -17.47 -12.70
N GLY A 14 -0.42 -16.72 -12.77
CA GLY A 14 -1.51 -16.96 -13.71
C GLY A 14 -2.50 -18.08 -13.31
N SER A 15 -2.26 -18.80 -12.21
CA SER A 15 -3.23 -19.77 -11.69
C SER A 15 -4.44 -19.06 -11.10
N VAL A 16 -5.63 -19.45 -11.54
CA VAL A 16 -6.92 -18.94 -11.02
C VAL A 16 -7.73 -20.00 -10.26
N ASP A 17 -7.43 -21.29 -10.46
CA ASP A 17 -7.96 -22.35 -9.60
C ASP A 17 -7.17 -22.37 -8.29
N VAL A 18 -7.88 -22.13 -7.19
CA VAL A 18 -7.35 -22.06 -5.83
C VAL A 18 -8.09 -23.00 -4.88
N SER A 19 -8.89 -23.93 -5.40
CA SER A 19 -9.73 -24.83 -4.60
C SER A 19 -8.92 -25.65 -3.59
N GLY A 20 -7.79 -26.22 -4.03
CA GLY A 20 -6.87 -26.96 -3.18
C GLY A 20 -6.22 -26.09 -2.09
N GLU A 21 -5.88 -24.86 -2.45
CA GLU A 21 -5.27 -23.87 -1.57
C GLU A 21 -6.26 -23.37 -0.51
N VAL A 22 -7.52 -23.13 -0.88
CA VAL A 22 -8.58 -22.75 0.06
C VAL A 22 -8.82 -23.85 1.08
N ILE A 23 -8.79 -25.14 0.69
CA ILE A 23 -8.90 -26.26 1.63
C ILE A 23 -7.73 -26.26 2.64
N LYS A 24 -6.50 -26.05 2.17
CA LYS A 24 -5.32 -25.94 3.04
C LYS A 24 -5.49 -24.78 4.03
N LEU A 25 -5.94 -23.62 3.53
CA LEU A 25 -6.16 -22.43 4.34
C LEU A 25 -7.25 -22.64 5.39
N ARG A 26 -8.38 -23.25 5.02
CA ARG A 26 -9.48 -23.59 5.96
C ARG A 26 -9.01 -24.52 7.07
N ARG A 27 -8.24 -25.56 6.74
CA ARG A 27 -7.70 -26.51 7.74
C ARG A 27 -6.75 -25.84 8.73
N ALA A 28 -6.00 -24.83 8.28
CA ALA A 28 -5.12 -24.06 9.14
C ALA A 28 -5.87 -23.07 10.04
N ALA A 29 -7.14 -22.76 9.73
CA ALA A 29 -8.04 -21.90 10.48
C ALA A 29 -7.41 -20.57 10.96
N PRO A 30 -6.81 -19.77 10.05
CA PRO A 30 -6.15 -18.53 10.45
C PRO A 30 -7.15 -17.43 10.85
N ASP A 31 -6.79 -16.63 11.86
CA ASP A 31 -7.52 -15.39 12.19
C ASP A 31 -7.35 -14.31 11.12
N TYR A 32 -6.21 -14.32 10.42
CA TYR A 32 -5.81 -13.34 9.40
C TYR A 32 -5.19 -14.04 8.21
N THR A 33 -5.60 -13.66 7.01
CA THR A 33 -5.00 -14.11 5.75
C THR A 33 -4.43 -12.91 5.01
N ILE A 34 -3.13 -12.92 4.73
CA ILE A 34 -2.42 -11.83 4.07
C ILE A 34 -2.01 -12.26 2.66
N PHE A 35 -2.51 -11.56 1.65
CA PHE A 35 -2.14 -11.73 0.26
C PHE A 35 -0.93 -10.86 -0.10
N HIS A 36 0.14 -11.52 -0.56
CA HIS A 36 1.36 -10.88 -1.01
C HIS A 36 1.74 -11.35 -2.42
N GLY A 37 2.19 -10.41 -3.26
CA GLY A 37 2.54 -10.70 -4.66
C GLY A 37 1.35 -10.69 -5.63
N TYR A 38 0.15 -10.38 -5.15
CA TYR A 38 -1.07 -10.32 -5.95
C TYR A 38 -1.55 -8.89 -6.14
N ILE A 39 -2.06 -8.59 -7.33
CA ILE A 39 -2.78 -7.35 -7.60
C ILE A 39 -4.29 -7.60 -7.40
N LEU A 40 -4.89 -8.46 -8.23
CA LEU A 40 -6.32 -8.78 -8.16
C LEU A 40 -6.56 -10.28 -7.98
N ALA A 41 -6.38 -11.07 -9.06
CA ALA A 41 -6.54 -12.51 -8.99
C ALA A 41 -5.35 -13.14 -8.25
N PRO A 42 -5.57 -14.21 -7.46
CA PRO A 42 -6.84 -14.92 -7.23
C PRO A 42 -7.55 -14.53 -5.91
N ILE A 43 -7.39 -13.27 -5.46
CA ILE A 43 -7.86 -12.82 -4.14
C ILE A 43 -9.39 -12.97 -4.00
N PRO A 44 -10.24 -12.48 -4.94
CA PRO A 44 -11.68 -12.65 -4.85
C PRO A 44 -12.12 -14.11 -4.72
N GLU A 45 -11.43 -15.02 -5.42
CA GLU A 45 -11.71 -16.46 -5.41
C GLU A 45 -11.41 -17.06 -4.03
N PHE A 46 -10.25 -16.73 -3.43
CA PHE A 46 -9.91 -17.15 -2.07
C PHE A 46 -10.95 -16.67 -1.05
N ILE A 47 -11.33 -15.39 -1.13
CA ILE A 47 -12.28 -14.81 -0.18
C ILE A 47 -13.66 -15.44 -0.34
N THR A 48 -14.14 -15.59 -1.58
CA THR A 48 -15.47 -16.12 -1.87
C THR A 48 -15.58 -17.58 -1.45
N GLN A 49 -14.64 -18.43 -1.88
CA GLN A 49 -14.64 -19.85 -1.51
C GLN A 49 -14.38 -20.05 -0.01
N GLY A 50 -13.52 -19.23 0.60
CA GLY A 50 -13.27 -19.26 2.04
C GLY A 50 -14.54 -18.95 2.85
N LYS A 51 -15.27 -17.89 2.47
CA LYS A 51 -16.56 -17.53 3.09
C LYS A 51 -17.61 -18.63 2.91
N GLN A 52 -17.73 -19.20 1.71
CA GLN A 52 -18.63 -20.33 1.43
C GLN A 52 -18.30 -21.57 2.29
N GLN A 53 -17.03 -21.75 2.66
CA GLN A 53 -16.57 -22.82 3.54
C GLN A 53 -16.58 -22.45 5.03
N GLY A 54 -17.20 -21.33 5.40
CA GLY A 54 -17.40 -20.91 6.80
C GLY A 54 -16.18 -20.27 7.46
N MET A 55 -15.15 -19.88 6.70
CA MET A 55 -13.98 -19.19 7.27
C MET A 55 -14.34 -17.78 7.74
N THR A 56 -13.87 -17.41 8.92
CA THR A 56 -14.04 -16.07 9.52
C THR A 56 -12.76 -15.22 9.48
N SER A 57 -11.73 -15.68 8.75
CA SER A 57 -10.46 -14.97 8.60
C SER A 57 -10.68 -13.53 8.15
N LYS A 58 -9.92 -12.60 8.72
CA LYS A 58 -9.82 -11.24 8.18
C LYS A 58 -8.91 -11.27 6.96
N TRP A 59 -9.43 -10.82 5.82
CA TRP A 59 -8.73 -10.83 4.54
C TRP A 59 -7.96 -9.54 4.35
N MET A 60 -6.66 -9.66 4.10
CA MET A 60 -5.74 -8.53 4.05
C MET A 60 -4.81 -8.59 2.85
N GLY A 61 -4.43 -7.43 2.32
CA GLY A 61 -3.46 -7.29 1.24
C GLY A 61 -2.24 -6.50 1.67
N THR A 62 -1.12 -6.78 1.00
CA THR A 62 0.04 -5.88 1.01
C THR A 62 -0.18 -4.71 0.05
N PHE A 63 0.72 -3.72 0.08
CA PHE A 63 0.56 -2.47 -0.68
C PHE A 63 0.25 -2.67 -2.18
N TRP A 64 0.76 -3.75 -2.79
CA TRP A 64 0.54 -4.08 -4.20
C TRP A 64 -0.93 -4.29 -4.58
N THR A 65 -1.72 -4.83 -3.66
CA THR A 65 -3.15 -5.10 -3.85
C THR A 65 -3.99 -3.84 -3.61
N MET A 66 -3.48 -2.93 -2.79
CA MET A 66 -4.28 -1.92 -2.11
C MET A 66 -4.64 -0.70 -2.97
N ASP A 67 -4.43 -0.72 -4.29
CA ASP A 67 -4.97 0.36 -5.12
C ASP A 67 -6.51 0.34 -5.11
N SER A 68 -7.15 1.51 -4.99
CA SER A 68 -8.61 1.58 -4.90
C SER A 68 -9.28 0.98 -6.14
N SER A 69 -8.76 1.24 -7.34
CA SER A 69 -9.34 0.73 -8.59
C SER A 69 -9.19 -0.79 -8.74
N THR A 70 -8.22 -1.37 -8.03
CA THR A 70 -8.00 -2.81 -7.96
C THR A 70 -8.93 -3.45 -6.93
N VAL A 71 -8.95 -2.94 -5.70
CA VAL A 71 -9.79 -3.50 -4.63
C VAL A 71 -11.28 -3.41 -4.98
N MET A 72 -11.73 -2.32 -5.60
CA MET A 72 -13.14 -2.19 -5.99
C MET A 72 -13.58 -3.25 -7.02
N LYS A 73 -12.66 -3.79 -7.83
CA LYS A 73 -12.97 -4.88 -8.78
C LYS A 73 -13.24 -6.21 -8.10
N MET A 74 -12.94 -6.35 -6.80
CA MET A 74 -13.24 -7.56 -6.04
C MET A 74 -14.75 -7.71 -5.73
N GLY A 75 -15.56 -6.66 -5.97
CA GLY A 75 -17.00 -6.70 -5.68
C GLY A 75 -17.29 -6.99 -4.20
N GLU A 76 -18.34 -7.76 -3.94
CA GLU A 76 -18.74 -8.15 -2.57
C GLU A 76 -17.64 -8.89 -1.80
N ALA A 77 -16.74 -9.59 -2.49
CA ALA A 77 -15.60 -10.25 -1.86
C ALA A 77 -14.64 -9.24 -1.22
N GLY A 78 -14.53 -8.04 -1.80
CA GLY A 78 -13.68 -6.96 -1.32
C GLY A 78 -14.22 -6.21 -0.10
N ASP A 79 -15.49 -6.39 0.28
CA ASP A 79 -16.04 -5.61 1.40
C ASP A 79 -15.37 -5.96 2.73
N GLY A 80 -14.85 -4.92 3.39
CA GLY A 80 -14.03 -5.07 4.59
C GLY A 80 -12.59 -5.55 4.35
N PHE A 81 -12.14 -5.74 3.10
CA PHE A 81 -10.75 -6.08 2.78
C PHE A 81 -9.81 -4.99 3.32
N MET A 82 -8.77 -5.39 4.05
CA MET A 82 -7.84 -4.46 4.69
C MET A 82 -6.46 -4.52 4.07
N GLY A 83 -5.63 -3.53 4.36
CA GLY A 83 -4.21 -3.63 4.06
C GLY A 83 -3.47 -2.34 4.35
N VAL A 84 -2.16 -2.37 4.11
CA VAL A 84 -1.29 -1.23 4.40
C VAL A 84 -1.01 -0.45 3.12
N MET A 85 -1.21 0.86 3.18
CA MET A 85 -0.85 1.81 2.13
C MET A 85 -0.08 2.98 2.76
N PRO A 86 1.12 3.33 2.26
CA PRO A 86 1.88 4.47 2.75
C PRO A 86 1.37 5.82 2.21
N TYR A 87 0.47 5.82 1.22
CA TYR A 87 -0.01 7.03 0.57
C TYR A 87 -1.46 7.34 0.94
N ARG A 88 -1.82 8.63 0.92
CA ARG A 88 -3.22 9.01 0.77
C ARG A 88 -3.74 8.58 -0.61
N TYR A 89 -5.00 8.20 -0.68
CA TYR A 89 -5.68 7.98 -1.96
C TYR A 89 -6.01 9.31 -2.63
N TYR A 90 -6.09 9.32 -3.97
CA TYR A 90 -6.34 10.50 -4.78
C TYR A 90 -7.58 11.32 -4.35
N TYR A 91 -8.65 10.64 -3.95
CA TYR A 91 -9.90 11.26 -3.49
C TYR A 91 -9.88 11.66 -2.01
N ASP A 92 -8.78 11.48 -1.29
CA ASP A 92 -8.71 11.86 0.11
C ASP A 92 -8.75 13.39 0.25
N THR A 93 -9.76 13.87 0.97
CA THR A 93 -9.95 15.27 1.36
C THR A 93 -10.11 15.43 2.87
N SER A 94 -9.84 14.37 3.64
CA SER A 94 -10.05 14.33 5.09
C SER A 94 -9.10 15.23 5.88
N ALA A 95 -7.98 15.63 5.28
CA ALA A 95 -7.09 16.63 5.86
C ALA A 95 -6.35 17.41 4.76
N LYS A 96 -5.67 18.49 5.17
CA LYS A 96 -4.86 19.33 4.29
C LYS A 96 -3.74 18.51 3.62
N ALA A 97 -3.72 18.49 2.28
CA ALA A 97 -2.71 17.79 1.49
C ALA A 97 -2.41 18.60 0.20
N PRO A 98 -1.65 19.71 0.31
CA PRO A 98 -1.43 20.65 -0.81
C PRO A 98 -0.76 20.00 -2.02
N MET A 99 0.05 18.96 -1.83
CA MET A 99 0.64 18.23 -2.96
C MET A 99 -0.41 17.39 -3.69
N LEU A 100 -1.36 16.82 -2.96
CA LEU A 100 -2.48 16.11 -3.56
C LEU A 100 -3.40 17.08 -4.32
N ASP A 101 -3.64 18.27 -3.77
CA ASP A 101 -4.36 19.36 -4.46
C ASP A 101 -3.68 19.73 -5.79
N LYS A 102 -2.34 19.88 -5.76
CA LYS A 102 -1.56 20.14 -6.97
C LYS A 102 -1.66 19.00 -7.99
N ILE A 103 -1.61 17.74 -7.54
CA ILE A 103 -1.78 16.59 -8.43
C ILE A 103 -3.16 16.63 -9.09
N ARG A 104 -4.23 16.89 -8.33
CA ARG A 104 -5.61 17.01 -8.87
C ARG A 104 -5.74 18.14 -9.89
N ALA A 105 -5.06 19.25 -9.71
CA ALA A 105 -5.05 20.35 -10.68
C ALA A 105 -4.34 19.97 -11.99
N LEU A 106 -3.30 19.14 -11.94
CA LEU A 106 -2.54 18.67 -13.11
C LEU A 106 -3.16 17.44 -13.80
N ARG A 107 -3.89 16.64 -13.03
CA ARG A 107 -4.51 15.37 -13.42
C ARG A 107 -5.91 15.33 -12.81
N PRO A 108 -6.93 15.92 -13.46
CA PRO A 108 -8.29 15.96 -12.93
C PRO A 108 -8.92 14.57 -12.74
N GLU A 109 -8.51 13.61 -13.56
CA GLU A 109 -8.93 12.22 -13.48
C GLU A 109 -8.24 11.44 -12.35
N TYR A 110 -8.91 10.41 -11.83
CA TYR A 110 -8.37 9.56 -10.76
C TYR A 110 -6.99 9.04 -11.10
N GLN A 111 -6.03 9.28 -10.21
CA GLN A 111 -4.70 8.70 -10.26
C GLN A 111 -4.58 7.55 -9.26
N SER A 112 -4.00 6.44 -9.73
CA SER A 112 -3.73 5.29 -8.88
C SER A 112 -2.63 5.60 -7.85
N THR A 113 -2.56 4.77 -6.82
CA THR A 113 -1.47 4.78 -5.83
C THR A 113 -0.09 4.60 -6.47
N ALA A 114 0.00 3.95 -7.64
CA ALA A 114 1.25 3.84 -8.41
C ALA A 114 1.71 5.20 -8.97
N TYR A 115 0.80 6.07 -9.39
CA TYR A 115 1.14 7.44 -9.76
C TYR A 115 1.71 8.20 -8.56
N ILE A 116 1.08 8.08 -7.40
CA ILE A 116 1.54 8.72 -6.16
C ILE A 116 2.93 8.22 -5.76
N GLN A 117 3.18 6.91 -5.89
CA GLN A 117 4.51 6.32 -5.69
C GLN A 117 5.55 6.93 -6.63
N GLY A 118 5.27 7.01 -7.93
CA GLY A 118 6.18 7.60 -8.90
C GLY A 118 6.46 9.08 -8.64
N PHE A 119 5.43 9.84 -8.27
CA PHE A 119 5.56 11.24 -7.90
C PHE A 119 6.42 11.42 -6.64
N LEU A 120 6.19 10.62 -5.60
CA LEU A 120 7.00 10.64 -4.38
C LEU A 120 8.46 10.27 -4.67
N ALA A 121 8.71 9.25 -5.50
CA ALA A 121 10.06 8.86 -5.88
C ALA A 121 10.80 10.01 -6.59
N ALA A 122 10.15 10.69 -7.54
CA ALA A 122 10.72 11.84 -8.22
C ALA A 122 11.00 13.00 -7.26
N MET A 123 10.10 13.26 -6.30
CA MET A 123 10.29 14.27 -5.26
C MET A 123 11.52 13.98 -4.39
N LEU A 124 11.72 12.72 -3.99
CA LEU A 124 12.87 12.31 -3.16
C LEU A 124 14.19 12.34 -3.94
N PHE A 125 14.19 11.94 -5.20
CA PHE A 125 15.39 12.04 -6.05
C PHE A 125 15.78 13.48 -6.32
N THR A 126 14.79 14.36 -6.53
CA THR A 126 15.04 15.79 -6.70
C THR A 126 15.61 16.40 -5.42
N GLU A 127 15.07 16.04 -4.25
CA GLU A 127 15.59 16.49 -2.95
C GLU A 127 17.02 15.98 -2.71
N ALA A 128 17.32 14.72 -3.04
CA ALA A 128 18.66 14.16 -2.91
C ALA A 128 19.68 14.86 -3.84
N ALA A 129 19.28 15.15 -5.08
CA ALA A 129 20.12 15.90 -6.02
C ALA A 129 20.39 17.32 -5.52
N LYS A 130 19.34 18.02 -5.05
CA LYS A 130 19.45 19.37 -4.47
C LYS A 130 20.45 19.39 -3.31
N ARG A 131 20.26 18.52 -2.31
CA ARG A 131 21.18 18.42 -1.15
C ARG A 131 22.62 18.08 -1.55
N THR A 132 22.81 17.29 -2.60
CA THR A 132 24.14 16.96 -3.12
C THR A 132 24.84 18.20 -3.67
N LEU A 133 24.11 19.01 -4.46
CA LEU A 133 24.61 20.25 -5.04
C LEU A 133 24.85 21.32 -3.97
N ASP A 134 23.93 21.47 -3.02
CA ASP A 134 24.07 22.42 -1.90
C ASP A 134 25.30 22.11 -1.03
N ALA A 135 25.71 20.83 -0.97
CA ALA A 135 26.93 20.39 -0.30
C ALA A 135 28.21 20.52 -1.16
N GLY A 136 28.13 21.11 -2.36
CA GLY A 136 29.25 21.28 -3.28
C GLY A 136 29.81 19.98 -3.85
N LYS A 137 29.02 18.89 -3.84
CA LYS A 137 29.45 17.57 -4.30
C LYS A 137 28.99 17.30 -5.74
N PRO A 138 29.77 16.55 -6.54
CA PRO A 138 29.33 16.13 -7.86
C PRO A 138 28.15 15.14 -7.76
N LEU A 139 27.24 15.18 -8.74
CA LEU A 139 26.08 14.28 -8.85
C LEU A 139 26.50 12.85 -9.24
N THR A 140 27.05 12.12 -8.27
CA THR A 140 27.40 10.71 -8.40
C THR A 140 26.45 9.84 -7.59
N GLY A 141 26.29 8.57 -7.95
CA GLY A 141 25.47 7.61 -7.21
C GLY A 141 25.78 7.57 -5.70
N PRO A 142 27.06 7.45 -5.27
CA PRO A 142 27.43 7.49 -3.85
C PRO A 142 27.03 8.78 -3.14
N ASN A 143 27.24 9.94 -3.77
CA ASN A 143 26.90 11.23 -3.17
C ASN A 143 25.39 11.41 -3.02
N MET A 144 24.62 11.07 -4.06
CA MET A 144 23.17 11.15 -4.03
C MET A 144 22.56 10.15 -3.03
N LYS A 145 23.13 8.95 -2.89
CA LYS A 145 22.73 7.99 -1.86
C LYS A 145 22.97 8.54 -0.45
N ALA A 146 24.12 9.17 -0.21
CA ALA A 146 24.42 9.80 1.07
C ALA A 146 23.44 10.96 1.36
N ALA A 147 23.14 11.78 0.36
CA ALA A 147 22.16 12.87 0.47
C ALA A 147 20.74 12.35 0.73
N LEU A 148 20.30 11.30 0.03
CA LEU A 148 19.00 10.66 0.24
C LEU A 148 18.86 10.13 1.68
N ASN A 149 19.89 9.45 2.20
CA ASN A 149 19.89 8.94 3.58
C ASN A 149 20.00 10.05 4.64
N SER A 150 20.25 11.31 4.25
CA SER A 150 20.22 12.46 5.16
C SER A 150 18.82 13.06 5.35
N ILE A 151 17.83 12.62 4.58
CA ILE A 151 16.47 13.17 4.61
C ILE A 151 15.79 12.78 5.93
N LYS A 152 15.42 13.80 6.71
CA LYS A 152 14.70 13.70 7.99
C LYS A 152 13.54 14.67 8.01
N ASP A 153 12.43 14.24 8.61
CA ASP A 153 11.22 15.04 8.83
C ASP A 153 10.75 15.80 7.58
N PHE A 154 10.90 15.17 6.41
CA PHE A 154 10.57 15.76 5.12
C PHE A 154 9.06 15.77 4.90
N ASP A 155 8.51 16.94 4.63
CA ASP A 155 7.10 17.11 4.31
C ASP A 155 6.85 16.77 2.83
N THR A 156 6.05 15.73 2.60
CA THR A 156 5.64 15.33 1.24
C THR A 156 4.49 16.17 0.69
N GLY A 157 4.07 17.21 1.42
CA GLY A 157 2.87 18.00 1.14
C GLY A 157 1.59 17.18 1.28
N GLY A 158 1.61 16.18 2.17
CA GLY A 158 0.47 15.32 2.51
C GLY A 158 0.26 14.09 1.62
N LEU A 159 1.18 13.75 0.70
CA LEU A 159 1.12 12.47 -0.04
C LEU A 159 1.22 11.28 0.93
N ILE A 160 2.14 11.38 1.88
CA ILE A 160 2.15 10.63 3.13
C ILE A 160 1.65 11.60 4.20
N GLY A 161 0.69 11.19 5.02
CA GLY A 161 -0.01 12.11 5.92
C GLY A 161 0.80 12.56 7.15
N VAL A 162 2.06 12.17 7.25
CA VAL A 162 3.04 12.62 8.26
C VAL A 162 4.39 12.87 7.59
N PRO A 163 5.26 13.73 8.17
CA PRO A 163 6.63 13.89 7.70
C PRO A 163 7.39 12.57 7.70
N ILE A 164 8.25 12.40 6.70
CA ILE A 164 9.00 11.16 6.46
C ILE A 164 10.49 11.33 6.74
N THR A 165 11.09 10.27 7.25
CA THR A 165 12.54 10.15 7.42
C THR A 165 12.99 8.91 6.66
N ILE A 166 14.05 9.05 5.85
CA ILE A 166 14.62 7.92 5.13
C ILE A 166 15.60 7.21 6.07
N SER A 167 15.34 5.93 6.33
CA SER A 167 16.21 5.06 7.14
C SER A 167 16.50 3.78 6.37
N GLY A 168 17.78 3.48 6.13
CA GLY A 168 18.17 2.24 5.43
C GLY A 168 17.57 2.11 4.03
N ASN A 169 17.42 3.22 3.28
CA ASN A 169 16.69 3.29 2.02
C ASN A 169 15.19 2.89 2.11
N SER A 170 14.58 3.06 3.27
CA SER A 170 13.16 2.80 3.50
C SER A 170 12.44 4.02 4.06
N ILE A 171 11.13 4.08 3.83
CA ILE A 171 10.20 4.99 4.51
C ILE A 171 9.34 4.10 5.41
N PRO A 172 9.66 3.97 6.71
CA PRO A 172 8.97 3.07 7.63
C PRO A 172 7.65 3.68 8.11
N VAL A 173 6.82 4.14 7.18
CA VAL A 173 5.52 4.76 7.45
C VAL A 173 4.43 4.05 6.67
N GLY A 174 3.32 3.74 7.32
CA GLY A 174 2.15 3.14 6.68
C GLY A 174 0.87 3.51 7.40
N ARG A 175 -0.26 3.26 6.75
CA ARG A 175 -1.59 3.37 7.36
C ARG A 175 -2.41 2.17 6.95
N VAL A 176 -3.20 1.65 7.87
CA VAL A 176 -4.17 0.59 7.56
C VAL A 176 -5.40 1.22 6.94
N TYR A 177 -5.78 0.73 5.78
CA TYR A 177 -7.04 1.07 5.12
C TYR A 177 -7.94 -0.16 5.06
N ARG A 178 -9.25 0.10 4.99
CA ARG A 178 -10.30 -0.90 4.80
C ARG A 178 -11.15 -0.49 3.60
N ALA A 179 -11.52 -1.45 2.77
CA ALA A 179 -12.46 -1.25 1.68
C ALA A 179 -13.88 -1.03 2.23
N ASP A 180 -14.53 0.02 1.77
CA ASP A 180 -15.96 0.27 1.88
C ASP A 180 -16.56 0.12 0.47
N MET A 181 -17.14 -1.04 0.18
CA MET A 181 -17.67 -1.33 -1.15
C MET A 181 -18.94 -0.54 -1.45
N LYS A 182 -19.67 -0.08 -0.43
CA LYS A 182 -20.83 0.79 -0.63
C LYS A 182 -20.39 2.18 -1.08
N ALA A 183 -19.35 2.73 -0.46
CA ALA A 183 -18.79 4.03 -0.82
C ALA A 183 -17.84 3.97 -2.04
N GLN A 184 -17.47 2.77 -2.49
CA GLN A 184 -16.48 2.51 -3.53
C GLN A 184 -15.11 3.17 -3.23
N LYS A 185 -14.67 3.07 -1.97
CA LYS A 185 -13.47 3.74 -1.45
C LYS A 185 -12.69 2.87 -0.46
N MET A 186 -11.40 3.16 -0.36
CA MET A 186 -10.52 2.73 0.71
C MET A 186 -10.57 3.81 1.80
N VAL A 187 -11.05 3.43 2.98
CA VAL A 187 -11.19 4.32 4.13
C VAL A 187 -10.14 3.99 5.18
N ALA A 188 -9.66 5.01 5.88
CA ALA A 188 -8.68 4.80 6.94
C ALA A 188 -9.27 3.95 8.08
N ALA A 189 -8.51 2.95 8.53
CA ALA A 189 -8.86 2.07 9.64
C ALA A 189 -7.87 2.16 10.81
N SER A 190 -6.82 2.98 10.67
CA SER A 190 -5.86 3.31 11.73
C SER A 190 -5.36 4.75 11.57
N ASP A 191 -4.61 5.22 12.56
CA ASP A 191 -3.70 6.36 12.40
C ASP A 191 -2.47 5.96 11.54
N TRP A 192 -1.63 6.94 11.23
CA TRP A 192 -0.33 6.70 10.59
C TRP A 192 0.60 5.99 11.57
N ILE A 193 1.19 4.89 11.12
CA ILE A 193 2.09 4.03 11.88
C ILE A 193 3.52 4.33 11.43
N LYS A 194 4.42 4.58 12.38
CA LYS A 194 5.87 4.66 12.17
C LYS A 194 6.52 3.41 12.78
N LEU A 195 7.37 2.72 12.02
CA LEU A 195 8.09 1.51 12.44
C LEU A 195 9.53 1.80 12.85
#